data_AF-A0A1H4B125-F1
#
_entry.id   AF-A0A1H4B125-F1
#
_cell.length_a   1.000
_cell.length_b   1.000
_cell.length_c   1.000
_cell.angle_alpha   90.00
_cell.angle_beta   90.00
_cell.angle_gamma   90.00
#
_symmetry.space_group_name_H-M   'P 1'
#
loop_
_entity.id
_entity.type
_entity.pdbx_description
1 polymer ?
#
loop_
_entity_poly.entity_id
_entity_poly.type
_entity_poly.pdbx_seq_one_letter_code
_entity_poly.pdbx_strand_id
1 'polypeptide(L)'
;MEDIFIIEMISYNTWRTWYKKNRLPTCIFTTMITTGKHFTILFLLHISFAGICAAADIWVSPQGNNVNSGTKEKPLADISFAIRKARELRRTSDASASKGISIILRGGLYILQEPIVILPEDAGTESSPTIIRAATGEKPVVSGGRIITGWKIMNTPVSGLPAAAKGKVWVADAPLT
;
A
#
# COMPACT_ATOMS: atom_id res chain seq x y z
N MET A 1 41.54 1.30 -9.98
CA MET A 1 42.28 2.53 -9.65
C MET A 1 41.23 3.60 -9.38
N GLU A 2 40.33 3.44 -8.41
CA GLU A 2 40.50 3.33 -6.94
C GLU A 2 41.14 4.58 -6.32
N ASP A 3 40.36 5.66 -6.32
CA ASP A 3 40.50 6.80 -5.40
C ASP A 3 39.75 6.47 -4.10
N ILE A 4 40.47 5.83 -3.18
CA ILE A 4 40.07 5.68 -1.78
C ILE A 4 41.10 6.46 -0.98
N PHE A 5 40.88 7.77 -0.81
CA PHE A 5 41.55 8.53 0.24
C PHE A 5 40.95 8.08 1.58
N ILE A 6 41.58 7.05 2.14
CA ILE A 6 41.48 6.66 3.54
C ILE A 6 41.66 7.92 4.38
N ILE A 7 40.58 8.31 5.06
CA ILE A 7 40.61 9.20 6.20
C ILE A 7 41.41 8.45 7.27
N GLU A 8 42.73 8.68 7.34
CA GLU A 8 43.49 8.28 8.50
C GLU A 8 42.95 9.10 9.69
N MET A 9 42.35 8.38 10.63
CA MET A 9 42.09 8.88 11.97
C MET A 9 43.42 9.29 12.59
N ILE A 10 43.77 10.57 12.45
CA ILE A 10 44.83 11.18 13.22
C ILE A 10 44.40 11.12 14.68
N SER A 11 45.05 10.23 15.42
CA SER A 11 44.94 10.08 16.87
C SER A 11 44.91 11.45 17.55
N TYR A 12 43.93 11.68 18.41
CA TYR A 12 43.69 12.92 19.16
C TYR A 12 44.94 13.47 19.88
N ASN A 13 45.95 12.61 20.11
CA ASN A 13 47.16 12.95 20.84
C ASN A 13 48.26 13.64 20.02
N THR A 14 48.32 13.48 18.70
CA THR A 14 49.33 14.16 17.86
C THR A 14 49.02 15.65 17.65
N TRP A 15 47.75 16.04 17.78
CA TRP A 15 47.34 17.43 17.60
C TRP A 15 47.65 18.31 18.83
N ARG A 16 47.62 17.70 20.03
CA ARG A 16 47.91 18.38 21.31
C ARG A 16 49.36 18.87 21.41
N THR A 17 50.30 18.12 20.82
CA THR A 17 51.73 18.43 20.85
C THR A 17 52.10 19.54 19.87
N TRP A 18 51.41 19.60 18.72
CA TRP A 18 51.57 20.68 17.75
C TRP A 18 50.99 22.02 18.26
N TYR A 19 49.84 21.99 18.95
CA TYR A 19 49.19 23.21 19.48
C TYR A 19 50.00 23.90 20.59
N LYS A 20 50.61 23.12 21.50
CA LYS A 20 51.49 23.66 22.55
C LYS A 20 52.71 24.41 22.01
N LYS A 21 53.15 24.08 20.78
CA LYS A 21 54.31 24.67 20.14
C LYS A 21 54.03 26.06 19.52
N ASN A 22 52.78 26.35 19.13
CA ASN A 22 52.45 27.52 18.31
C ASN A 22 51.73 28.67 19.04
N ARG A 23 51.60 28.65 20.38
CA ARG A 23 51.03 29.73 21.23
C ARG A 23 49.80 30.44 20.60
N LEU A 24 48.86 29.69 20.03
CA LEU A 24 47.61 30.29 19.55
C LEU A 24 46.68 30.57 20.75
N PRO A 25 46.04 31.75 20.79
CA PRO A 25 45.16 32.13 21.89
C PRO A 25 44.00 31.14 22.02
N THR A 26 43.75 30.70 23.26
CA THR A 26 42.74 29.68 23.62
C THR A 26 41.33 30.02 23.14
N CYS A 27 41.05 31.28 22.82
CA CYS A 27 39.78 31.73 22.25
C CYS A 27 39.44 31.08 20.89
N ILE A 28 40.42 30.76 20.04
CA ILE A 28 40.15 30.21 18.70
C ILE A 28 39.69 28.74 18.77
N PHE A 29 40.14 28.01 19.80
CA PHE A 29 39.85 26.59 19.95
C PHE A 29 38.41 26.31 20.39
N THR A 30 37.83 27.18 21.24
CA THR A 30 36.45 27.04 21.73
C THR A 30 35.41 27.36 20.64
N THR A 31 35.72 28.30 19.74
CA THR A 31 34.81 28.68 18.65
C THR A 31 34.71 27.61 17.57
N MET A 32 35.81 26.88 17.31
CA MET A 32 35.89 25.83 16.29
C MET A 32 35.20 24.51 16.70
N ILE A 33 35.17 24.18 18.00
CA ILE A 33 34.48 22.98 18.52
C ILE A 33 32.96 23.20 18.62
N THR A 34 32.53 24.43 18.88
CA THR A 34 31.11 24.77 19.05
C THR A 34 30.37 24.79 17.71
N THR A 35 31.01 25.27 16.64
CA THR A 35 30.45 25.28 15.27
C THR A 35 30.23 23.88 14.70
N GLY A 36 31.13 22.92 14.99
CA GLY A 36 30.98 21.52 14.56
C GLY A 36 29.83 20.76 15.24
N LYS A 37 29.56 21.03 16.53
CA LYS A 37 28.45 20.42 17.29
C LYS A 37 27.08 20.92 16.84
N HIS A 38 26.96 22.21 16.52
CA HIS A 38 25.71 22.76 15.97
C HIS A 38 25.44 22.28 14.54
N PHE A 39 26.49 22.10 13.73
CA PHE A 39 26.36 21.54 12.38
C PHE A 39 25.91 20.08 12.39
N THR A 40 26.42 19.27 13.33
CA THR A 40 25.98 17.86 13.51
C THR A 40 24.57 17.74 14.07
N ILE A 41 24.15 18.60 15.00
CA ILE A 41 22.78 18.63 15.52
C ILE A 41 21.78 19.06 14.42
N LEU A 42 22.10 20.07 13.61
CA LEU A 42 21.25 20.50 12.49
C LEU A 42 21.16 19.44 11.38
N PHE A 43 22.24 18.71 11.09
CA PHE A 43 22.25 17.60 10.14
C PHE A 43 21.40 16.41 10.62
N LEU A 44 21.48 16.06 11.92
CA LEU A 44 20.63 15.01 12.52
C LEU A 44 19.16 15.44 12.61
N LEU A 45 18.87 16.73 12.84
CA LEU A 45 17.51 17.28 12.81
C LEU A 45 16.89 17.25 11.40
N HIS A 46 17.70 17.44 10.35
CA HIS A 46 17.27 17.33 8.94
C HIS A 46 16.96 15.89 8.51
N ILE A 47 17.72 14.90 9.01
CA ILE A 47 17.47 13.49 8.70
C ILE A 47 16.14 13.01 9.32
N SER A 48 15.73 13.57 10.47
CA SER A 48 14.43 13.26 11.08
C SER A 48 13.22 13.85 10.35
N PHE A 49 13.40 14.82 9.43
CA PHE A 49 12.31 15.42 8.66
C PHE A 49 12.20 14.90 7.22
N ALA A 50 13.06 13.96 6.81
CA ALA A 50 12.86 13.20 5.59
C ALA A 50 11.78 12.13 5.82
N GLY A 51 10.54 12.56 5.99
CA GLY A 51 9.38 11.68 5.94
C GLY A 51 9.38 10.99 4.58
N ILE A 52 9.65 9.68 4.57
CA ILE A 52 9.41 8.84 3.40
C ILE A 52 7.90 8.83 3.20
N CYS A 53 7.39 9.80 2.46
CA CYS A 53 6.03 9.74 1.96
C CYS A 53 6.01 8.56 1.00
N ALA A 54 5.49 7.42 1.44
CA ALA A 54 5.19 6.27 0.61
C ALA A 54 3.75 6.42 0.10
N ALA A 55 3.47 5.87 -1.07
CA ALA A 55 2.11 5.80 -1.60
C ALA A 55 1.20 5.04 -0.61
N ALA A 56 -0.06 5.47 -0.48
CA ALA A 56 -1.01 4.81 0.39
C ALA A 56 -1.44 3.46 -0.22
N ASP A 57 -1.09 2.36 0.44
CA ASP A 57 -1.51 1.01 0.06
C ASP A 57 -2.80 0.61 0.81
N ILE A 58 -3.87 0.36 0.07
CA ILE A 58 -5.15 -0.15 0.58
C ILE A 58 -5.32 -1.59 0.11
N TRP A 59 -5.36 -2.54 1.04
CA TRP A 59 -5.47 -3.96 0.74
C TRP A 59 -6.92 -4.44 0.80
N VAL A 60 -7.31 -5.26 -0.18
CA VAL A 60 -8.65 -5.86 -0.29
C VAL A 60 -8.51 -7.37 -0.47
N SER A 61 -9.34 -8.15 0.20
CA SER A 61 -9.35 -9.62 0.15
C SER A 61 -10.78 -10.14 0.22
N PRO A 62 -11.16 -11.21 -0.51
CA PRO A 62 -12.50 -11.79 -0.40
C PRO A 62 -12.82 -12.32 1.01
N GLN A 63 -11.80 -12.62 1.82
CA GLN A 63 -11.92 -13.02 3.23
C GLN A 63 -11.68 -11.84 4.20
N GLY A 64 -11.62 -10.62 3.70
CA GLY A 64 -11.44 -9.40 4.50
C GLY A 64 -12.71 -8.98 5.24
N ASN A 65 -12.66 -7.80 5.85
CA ASN A 65 -13.81 -7.18 6.51
C ASN A 65 -13.81 -5.67 6.28
N ASN A 66 -14.95 -5.07 5.94
CA ASN A 66 -15.07 -3.64 5.65
C ASN A 66 -14.88 -2.71 6.86
N VAL A 67 -14.89 -3.26 8.08
CA VAL A 67 -14.54 -2.53 9.31
C VAL A 67 -13.02 -2.42 9.50
N ASN A 68 -12.24 -3.20 8.75
CA ASN A 68 -10.79 -3.21 8.87
C ASN A 68 -10.15 -1.90 8.40
N SER A 69 -8.92 -1.66 8.87
CA SER A 69 -8.11 -0.51 8.45
C SER A 69 -7.62 -0.60 7.00
N GLY A 70 -7.77 -1.71 6.29
CA GLY A 70 -7.31 -1.86 4.91
C GLY A 70 -5.79 -1.98 4.78
N THR A 71 -5.10 -2.44 5.83
CA THR A 71 -3.68 -2.80 5.76
C THR A 71 -3.53 -4.23 5.24
N LYS A 72 -2.29 -4.64 4.91
CA LYS A 72 -2.00 -5.98 4.41
C LYS A 72 -2.48 -7.10 5.36
N GLU A 73 -2.37 -6.85 6.66
CA GLU A 73 -2.75 -7.78 7.74
C GLU A 73 -4.26 -7.75 8.00
N LYS A 74 -4.90 -6.60 7.79
CA LYS A 74 -6.33 -6.38 7.99
C LYS A 74 -6.96 -5.78 6.73
N PRO A 75 -7.15 -6.58 5.67
CA PRO A 75 -7.68 -6.10 4.40
C PRO A 75 -9.19 -5.83 4.47
N LEU A 76 -9.67 -4.92 3.61
CA LEU A 76 -11.09 -4.71 3.36
C LEU A 76 -11.69 -5.90 2.60
N ALA A 77 -13.01 -6.10 2.70
CA ALA A 77 -13.70 -7.15 1.94
C ALA A 77 -14.06 -6.69 0.52
N ASP A 78 -14.52 -5.44 0.42
CA ASP A 78 -15.12 -4.89 -0.79
C ASP A 78 -14.24 -3.82 -1.46
N ILE A 79 -14.17 -3.88 -2.79
CA ILE A 79 -13.45 -2.93 -3.64
C ILE A 79 -14.10 -1.54 -3.54
N SER A 80 -15.43 -1.46 -3.45
CA SER A 80 -16.16 -0.19 -3.31
C SER A 80 -15.79 0.54 -2.02
N PHE A 81 -15.59 -0.20 -0.92
CA PHE A 81 -15.10 0.36 0.34
C PHE A 81 -13.66 0.88 0.23
N ALA A 82 -12.80 0.19 -0.54
CA ALA A 82 -11.44 0.65 -0.78
C ALA A 82 -11.40 1.96 -1.57
N ILE A 83 -12.27 2.12 -2.57
CA ILE A 83 -12.40 3.37 -3.34
C ILE A 83 -12.91 4.50 -2.44
N ARG A 84 -13.96 4.26 -1.63
CA ARG A 84 -14.44 5.25 -0.65
C ARG A 84 -13.34 5.65 0.32
N LYS A 85 -12.53 4.70 0.79
CA LYS A 85 -11.39 5.00 1.66
C LYS A 85 -10.33 5.84 0.95
N ALA A 86 -10.01 5.54 -0.30
CA ALA A 86 -9.11 6.34 -1.11
C ALA A 86 -9.62 7.78 -1.27
N ARG A 87 -10.91 7.95 -1.53
CA ARG A 87 -11.59 9.25 -1.59
C ARG A 87 -11.45 10.02 -0.29
N GLU A 88 -11.69 9.38 0.85
CA GLU A 88 -11.56 10.03 2.16
C GLU A 88 -10.13 10.49 2.43
N LEU A 89 -9.11 9.68 2.10
CA LEU A 89 -7.71 10.08 2.23
C LEU A 89 -7.38 11.33 1.40
N ARG A 90 -7.94 11.43 0.19
CA ARG A 90 -7.80 12.64 -0.65
C ARG A 90 -8.56 13.83 -0.04
N ARG A 91 -9.78 13.61 0.42
CA ARG A 91 -10.63 14.65 1.04
C ARG A 91 -9.97 15.26 2.27
N THR A 92 -9.31 14.44 3.09
CA THR A 92 -8.59 14.90 4.29
C THR A 92 -7.19 15.41 4.02
N SER A 93 -6.74 15.45 2.75
CA SER A 93 -5.37 15.81 2.36
C SER A 93 -4.30 15.03 3.13
N ASP A 94 -4.53 13.72 3.31
CA ASP A 94 -3.62 12.86 4.05
C ASP A 94 -2.25 12.80 3.34
N ALA A 95 -1.17 12.90 4.12
CA ALA A 95 0.19 12.89 3.58
C ALA A 95 0.49 11.62 2.78
N SER A 96 -0.12 10.49 3.12
CA SER A 96 0.04 9.20 2.42
C SER A 96 -0.55 9.21 1.00
N ALA A 97 -1.56 10.03 0.74
CA ALA A 97 -2.16 10.15 -0.59
C ALA A 97 -1.33 11.01 -1.54
N SER A 98 -0.33 11.76 -1.06
CA SER A 98 0.39 12.75 -1.89
C SER A 98 1.24 12.15 -3.02
N LYS A 99 1.66 10.88 -2.91
CA LYS A 99 2.35 10.14 -4.00
C LYS A 99 1.47 9.13 -4.73
N GLY A 100 0.15 9.18 -4.50
CA GLY A 100 -0.82 8.27 -5.09
C GLY A 100 -1.31 7.21 -4.13
N ILE A 101 -2.35 6.50 -4.57
CA ILE A 101 -3.06 5.49 -3.79
C ILE A 101 -3.08 4.20 -4.60
N SER A 102 -2.59 3.11 -4.01
CA SER A 102 -2.66 1.77 -4.59
C SER A 102 -3.69 0.93 -3.87
N ILE A 103 -4.74 0.52 -4.58
CA ILE A 103 -5.71 -0.48 -4.11
C ILE A 103 -5.21 -1.85 -4.59
N ILE A 104 -4.78 -2.68 -3.64
CA ILE A 104 -4.14 -3.97 -3.87
C ILE A 104 -5.13 -5.10 -3.59
N LEU A 105 -5.47 -5.85 -4.63
CA LEU A 105 -6.41 -6.96 -4.58
C LEU A 105 -5.68 -8.28 -4.36
N ARG A 106 -6.02 -8.99 -3.28
CA ARG A 106 -5.61 -10.38 -3.06
C ARG A 106 -6.31 -11.33 -4.04
N GLY A 107 -5.73 -12.48 -4.28
CA GLY A 107 -6.27 -13.52 -5.15
C GLY A 107 -7.59 -14.06 -4.61
N GLY A 108 -8.50 -14.33 -5.53
CA GLY A 108 -9.81 -14.89 -5.23
C GLY A 108 -10.91 -14.25 -6.08
N LEU A 109 -12.15 -14.64 -5.78
CA LEU A 109 -13.34 -14.22 -6.51
C LEU A 109 -14.05 -13.10 -5.75
N TYR A 110 -14.20 -11.95 -6.39
CA TYR A 110 -14.95 -10.80 -5.89
C TYR A 110 -16.29 -10.74 -6.63
N ILE A 111 -17.36 -11.11 -5.94
CA ILE A 111 -18.72 -11.06 -6.50
C ILE A 111 -19.31 -9.67 -6.24
N LEU A 112 -19.61 -8.95 -7.31
CA LEU A 112 -20.24 -7.65 -7.26
C LEU A 112 -21.76 -7.80 -7.25
N GLN A 113 -22.41 -7.28 -6.21
CA GLN A 113 -23.87 -7.15 -6.17
C GLN A 113 -24.36 -5.89 -6.90
N GLU A 114 -23.50 -4.86 -6.93
CA GLU A 114 -23.74 -3.58 -7.56
C GLU A 114 -22.50 -3.13 -8.36
N PRO A 115 -22.67 -2.28 -9.39
CA PRO A 115 -21.54 -1.77 -10.16
C PRO A 115 -20.57 -0.97 -9.28
N ILE A 116 -19.27 -1.10 -9.55
CA ILE A 116 -18.26 -0.21 -8.98
C ILE A 116 -18.38 1.14 -9.70
N VAL A 117 -18.72 2.18 -8.94
CA VAL A 117 -18.85 3.55 -9.46
C VAL A 117 -17.60 4.34 -9.10
N ILE A 118 -16.89 4.81 -10.14
CA ILE A 118 -15.76 5.73 -10.01
C ILE A 118 -16.28 7.14 -10.28
N LEU A 119 -16.09 8.03 -9.30
CA LEU A 119 -16.53 9.42 -9.36
C LEU A 119 -15.34 10.36 -9.63
N PRO A 120 -15.58 11.61 -10.05
CA PRO A 120 -14.51 12.60 -10.22
C PRO A 120 -13.65 12.80 -8.96
N GLU A 121 -14.22 12.64 -7.77
CA GLU A 121 -13.50 12.78 -6.49
C GLU A 121 -12.51 11.63 -6.23
N ASP A 122 -12.65 10.51 -6.93
CA ASP A 122 -11.73 9.36 -6.84
C ASP A 122 -10.50 9.53 -7.74
N ALA A 123 -10.58 10.48 -8.68
CA ALA A 123 -9.53 10.73 -9.65
C ALA A 123 -8.24 11.19 -8.93
N GLY A 124 -7.13 10.61 -9.36
CA GLY A 124 -5.81 11.07 -8.98
C GLY A 124 -5.30 12.17 -9.90
N THR A 125 -4.12 12.70 -9.58
CA THR A 125 -3.32 13.52 -10.49
C THR A 125 -2.23 12.66 -11.13
N GLU A 126 -1.51 13.19 -12.11
CA GLU A 126 -0.33 12.52 -12.68
C GLU A 126 0.73 12.21 -11.61
N SER A 127 0.92 13.11 -10.65
CA SER A 127 1.83 12.94 -9.50
C SER A 127 1.28 12.07 -8.37
N SER A 128 -0.04 11.88 -8.32
CA SER A 128 -0.75 11.10 -7.29
C SER A 128 -1.88 10.28 -7.93
N PRO A 129 -1.56 9.22 -8.71
CA PRO A 129 -2.56 8.41 -9.37
C PRO A 129 -3.31 7.51 -8.38
N THR A 130 -4.53 7.10 -8.73
CA THR A 130 -5.26 6.01 -8.05
C THR A 130 -5.12 4.76 -8.91
N ILE A 131 -4.47 3.71 -8.40
CA ILE A 131 -4.17 2.48 -9.14
C ILE A 131 -4.85 1.31 -8.45
N ILE A 132 -5.71 0.57 -9.17
CA ILE A 132 -6.27 -0.70 -8.71
C ILE A 132 -5.49 -1.82 -9.39
N ARG A 133 -4.85 -2.69 -8.60
CA ARG A 133 -3.99 -3.76 -9.13
C ARG A 133 -4.06 -5.02 -8.30
N ALA A 134 -3.72 -6.14 -8.92
CA ALA A 134 -3.50 -7.39 -8.20
C ALA A 134 -2.26 -7.29 -7.28
N ALA A 135 -2.31 -7.99 -6.15
CA ALA A 135 -1.13 -8.32 -5.36
C ALA A 135 -0.13 -9.13 -6.22
N THR A 136 1.16 -8.98 -5.94
CA THR A 136 2.22 -9.60 -6.75
C THR A 136 2.03 -11.12 -6.83
N GLY A 137 1.90 -11.64 -8.06
CA GLY A 137 1.72 -13.06 -8.33
C GLY A 137 0.30 -13.60 -8.11
N GLU A 138 -0.63 -12.78 -7.64
CA GLU A 138 -2.02 -13.16 -7.40
C GLU A 138 -2.91 -12.79 -8.60
N LYS A 139 -4.03 -13.51 -8.77
CA LYS A 139 -4.96 -13.34 -9.90
C LYS A 139 -6.39 -13.13 -9.38
N PRO A 140 -6.75 -11.93 -8.90
CA PRO A 140 -8.11 -11.60 -8.50
C PRO A 140 -9.05 -11.66 -9.71
N VAL A 141 -10.27 -12.15 -9.50
CA VAL A 141 -11.34 -12.17 -10.51
C VAL A 141 -12.51 -11.37 -9.99
N VAL A 142 -12.90 -10.32 -10.72
CA VAL A 142 -14.09 -9.54 -10.44
C VAL A 142 -15.24 -10.05 -11.29
N SER A 143 -16.34 -10.46 -10.66
CA SER A 143 -17.49 -11.08 -11.32
C SER A 143 -18.78 -10.38 -10.91
N GLY A 144 -19.60 -10.01 -11.89
CA GLY A 144 -21.00 -9.60 -11.65
C GLY A 144 -21.99 -10.77 -11.60
N GLY A 145 -21.49 -12.02 -11.65
CA GLY A 145 -22.33 -13.22 -11.65
C GLY A 145 -22.71 -13.69 -10.24
N ARG A 146 -23.78 -14.49 -10.14
CA ARG A 146 -24.20 -15.15 -8.89
C ARG A 146 -23.87 -16.64 -8.96
N ILE A 147 -23.42 -17.20 -7.84
CA ILE A 147 -23.20 -18.64 -7.73
C ILE A 147 -24.57 -19.32 -7.59
N ILE A 148 -24.87 -20.25 -8.51
CA ILE A 148 -26.06 -21.10 -8.43
C ILE A 148 -25.69 -22.39 -7.70
N THR A 149 -26.36 -22.64 -6.58
CA THR A 149 -26.16 -23.82 -5.73
C THR A 149 -27.42 -24.69 -5.67
N GLY A 150 -27.37 -25.84 -5.00
CA GLY A 150 -28.55 -26.69 -4.81
C GLY A 150 -28.96 -27.52 -6.04
N TRP A 151 -28.00 -27.82 -6.91
CA TRP A 151 -28.23 -28.67 -8.07
C TRP A 151 -28.67 -30.08 -7.65
N LYS A 152 -29.79 -30.54 -8.22
CA LYS A 152 -30.35 -31.89 -8.01
C LYS A 152 -30.68 -32.54 -9.35
N ILE A 153 -30.54 -33.87 -9.42
CA ILE A 153 -30.96 -34.64 -10.59
C ILE A 153 -32.49 -34.63 -10.65
N MET A 154 -33.03 -34.31 -11.81
CA MET A 154 -34.46 -34.23 -12.05
C MET A 154 -35.03 -35.61 -12.37
N ASN A 155 -35.87 -36.12 -11.47
CA ASN A 155 -36.53 -37.43 -11.60
C ASN A 155 -38.00 -37.33 -12.01
N THR A 156 -38.58 -36.13 -11.98
CA THR A 156 -39.97 -35.88 -12.35
C THR A 156 -40.10 -35.62 -13.87
N PRO A 157 -41.13 -36.15 -14.54
CA PRO A 157 -41.42 -35.78 -15.93
C PRO A 157 -41.79 -34.30 -16.01
N VAL A 158 -41.14 -33.56 -16.93
CA VAL A 158 -41.48 -32.18 -17.26
C VAL A 158 -41.99 -32.14 -18.69
N SER A 159 -43.06 -31.39 -18.92
CA SER A 159 -43.63 -31.21 -20.26
C SER A 159 -42.57 -30.67 -21.22
N GLY A 160 -42.40 -31.30 -22.38
CA GLY A 160 -41.41 -30.92 -23.39
C GLY A 160 -40.04 -31.60 -23.27
N LEU A 161 -39.77 -32.38 -22.21
CA LEU A 161 -38.51 -33.11 -22.08
C LEU A 161 -38.58 -34.50 -22.76
N PRO A 162 -37.66 -34.86 -23.67
CA PRO A 162 -37.67 -36.18 -24.29
C PRO A 162 -37.36 -37.29 -23.27
N ALA A 163 -37.95 -38.48 -23.45
CA ALA A 163 -37.78 -39.62 -22.55
C ALA A 163 -36.29 -40.02 -22.36
N ALA A 164 -35.46 -39.82 -23.39
CA ALA A 164 -34.02 -40.10 -23.35
C ALA A 164 -33.23 -39.24 -22.34
N ALA A 165 -33.79 -38.10 -21.90
CA ALA A 165 -33.19 -37.17 -20.96
C ALA A 165 -33.60 -37.41 -19.50
N LYS A 166 -34.55 -38.33 -19.24
CA LYS A 166 -35.01 -38.66 -17.89
C LYS A 166 -33.84 -39.14 -17.02
N GLY A 167 -33.67 -38.54 -15.84
CA GLY A 167 -32.56 -38.85 -14.91
C GLY A 167 -31.19 -38.35 -15.34
N LYS A 168 -31.07 -37.56 -16.42
CA LYS A 168 -29.80 -36.97 -16.91
C LYS A 168 -29.75 -35.45 -16.78
N VAL A 169 -30.86 -34.82 -16.42
CA VAL A 169 -30.97 -33.36 -16.32
C VAL A 169 -30.77 -32.95 -14.87
N TRP A 170 -29.98 -31.89 -14.68
CA TRP A 170 -29.81 -31.23 -13.39
C TRP A 170 -30.66 -29.97 -13.34
N VAL A 171 -31.29 -29.73 -12.21
CA VAL A 171 -32.11 -28.55 -11.95
C VAL A 171 -31.64 -27.91 -10.65
N ALA A 172 -31.65 -26.58 -10.61
CA ALA A 172 -31.41 -25.78 -9.42
C ALA A 172 -32.42 -24.65 -9.39
N ASP A 173 -32.79 -24.22 -8.19
CA ASP A 173 -33.69 -23.08 -8.03
C ASP A 173 -32.92 -21.79 -8.33
N ALA A 174 -33.51 -20.90 -9.13
CA ALA A 174 -32.92 -19.60 -9.41
C ALA A 174 -32.93 -18.75 -8.13
N PRO A 175 -31.82 -18.10 -7.76
CA PRO A 175 -31.80 -17.23 -6.60
C PRO A 175 -32.73 -16.04 -6.82
N LEU A 176 -33.60 -15.75 -5.85
CA LEU A 176 -34.47 -14.58 -5.89
C LEU A 176 -33.60 -13.31 -5.91
N THR A 177 -33.96 -12.37 -6.79
CA THR A 177 -33.33 -11.05 -6.94
C THR A 177 -33.91 -10.06 -5.95
#